data_AF-A0A7H8IGM5-F1
#
_entry.id   AF-A0A7H8IGM5-F1
#
_cell.length_a   1.000
_cell.length_b   1.000
_cell.length_c   1.000
_cell.angle_alpha   90.00
_cell.angle_beta   90.00
_cell.angle_gamma   90.00
#
_symmetry.space_group_name_H-M   'P 1'
#
loop_
_entity.id
_entity.type
_entity.pdbx_description
1 polymer ?
#
loop_
_entity_poly.entity_id
_entity_poly.type
_entity_poly.pdbx_seq_one_letter_code
_entity_poly.pdbx_strand_id
1 'polypeptide(L)'
;MGTHTAKGYTTEAADTTNVGMKADCEKINLNKKLAASDVFGPGVKGFFYRCERVARDTNTYWFTISSADRGQIEKLCDPNTECPIVYDEQHDTYRIDEPFTCTRLAAPA
;
A
#
# COMPACT_ATOMS: atom_id res chain seq x y z
N MET A 1 -2.85 -12.00 -6.07
CA MET A 1 -1.82 -10.94 -5.93
C MET A 1 -2.53 -9.60 -6.04
N GLY A 2 -1.87 -8.51 -5.69
CA GLY A 2 -2.47 -7.19 -5.84
C GLY A 2 -1.47 -6.07 -5.66
N THR A 3 -1.94 -4.86 -5.91
CA THR A 3 -1.17 -3.63 -5.81
C THR A 3 -1.78 -2.71 -4.77
N HIS A 4 -0.90 -2.03 -4.05
CA HIS A 4 -1.22 -0.97 -3.13
C HIS A 4 -0.51 0.28 -3.62
N THR A 5 -1.25 1.36 -3.86
CA THR A 5 -0.66 2.63 -4.27
C THR A 5 -0.77 3.59 -3.10
N ALA A 6 0.31 4.33 -2.82
CA ALA A 6 0.33 5.34 -1.79
C ALA A 6 0.87 6.65 -2.35
N LYS A 7 0.21 7.75 -2.02
CA LYS A 7 0.61 9.11 -2.37
C LYS A 7 1.12 9.84 -1.13
N GLY A 8 2.31 10.42 -1.22
CA GLY A 8 3.03 11.03 -0.12
C GLY A 8 3.01 12.55 -0.13
N TYR A 9 2.89 13.13 1.07
CA TYR A 9 2.73 14.54 1.36
C TYR A 9 3.66 14.95 2.50
N THR A 10 4.08 16.20 2.50
CA THR A 10 4.96 16.75 3.55
C THR A 10 4.20 17.23 4.79
N THR A 11 2.88 17.39 4.70
CA THR A 11 2.00 17.90 5.76
C THR A 11 0.68 17.13 5.80
N GLU A 12 0.02 17.09 6.97
CA GLU A 12 -1.30 16.48 7.16
C GLU A 12 -2.39 17.11 6.28
N ALA A 13 -2.25 18.39 5.91
CA ALA A 13 -3.13 19.10 4.99
C ALA A 13 -2.91 18.70 3.52
N ALA A 14 -3.00 17.39 3.23
CA ALA A 14 -2.67 16.73 1.97
C ALA A 14 -3.30 17.39 0.71
N ASP A 15 -4.42 18.08 0.85
CA ASP A 15 -5.09 18.80 -0.24
C ASP A 15 -4.42 20.13 -0.66
N THR A 16 -3.49 20.69 0.15
CA THR A 16 -2.99 22.06 -0.03
C THR A 16 -1.51 22.17 -0.42
N THR A 17 -1.10 21.37 -1.42
CA THR A 17 0.01 21.73 -2.35
C THR A 17 1.44 21.25 -2.05
N ASN A 18 1.72 20.38 -1.07
CA ASN A 18 3.12 19.99 -0.80
C ASN A 18 3.39 18.48 -0.88
N VAL A 19 3.63 18.04 -2.13
CA VAL A 19 4.00 16.68 -2.54
C VAL A 19 5.37 16.27 -1.97
N GLY A 20 5.49 15.05 -1.44
CA GLY A 20 6.73 14.69 -0.74
C GLY A 20 6.83 13.25 -0.28
N MET A 21 6.61 12.26 -1.15
CA MET A 21 6.91 10.87 -0.83
C MET A 21 8.40 10.69 -0.59
N LYS A 22 8.82 10.55 0.68
CA LYS A 22 10.21 10.31 1.07
C LYS A 22 10.58 8.82 1.07
N ALA A 23 9.59 7.93 0.95
CA ALA A 23 9.84 6.50 0.91
C ALA A 23 10.53 6.10 -0.41
N ASP A 24 11.74 5.60 -0.28
CA ASP A 24 12.62 5.26 -1.41
C ASP A 24 12.42 3.81 -1.84
N CYS A 25 11.83 3.60 -3.02
CA CYS A 25 11.59 2.26 -3.55
C CYS A 25 12.86 1.43 -3.73
N GLU A 26 14.03 2.03 -4.03
CA GLU A 26 15.27 1.27 -4.18
C GLU A 26 15.68 0.66 -2.83
N LYS A 27 15.68 1.47 -1.77
CA LYS A 27 15.97 0.99 -0.40
C LYS A 27 14.92 0.00 0.10
N ILE A 28 13.66 0.22 -0.23
CA ILE A 28 12.56 -0.69 0.13
C ILE A 28 12.72 -2.03 -0.57
N ASN A 29 13.05 -2.05 -1.86
CA ASN A 29 13.31 -3.27 -2.61
C ASN A 29 14.51 -4.04 -2.07
N LEU A 30 15.59 -3.34 -1.72
CA LEU A 30 16.80 -3.94 -1.13
C LEU A 30 16.54 -4.55 0.24
N ASN A 31 15.87 -3.82 1.13
CA ASN A 31 15.67 -4.26 2.52
C ASN A 31 14.38 -5.06 2.75
N LYS A 32 13.51 -5.14 1.74
CA LYS A 32 12.14 -5.72 1.80
C LYS A 32 11.36 -5.27 3.04
N LYS A 33 11.61 -4.05 3.51
CA LYS A 33 11.24 -3.56 4.85
C LYS A 33 9.75 -3.18 4.99
N LEU A 34 8.91 -3.46 4.00
CA LEU A 34 7.49 -3.16 4.13
C LEU A 34 6.82 -4.16 5.06
N ALA A 35 6.49 -3.62 6.23
CA ALA A 35 5.84 -4.23 7.36
C ALA A 35 4.70 -5.17 6.94
N ALA A 36 4.94 -6.46 7.14
CA ALA A 36 3.89 -7.45 7.25
C ALA A 36 3.09 -7.18 8.54
N SER A 37 2.12 -6.26 8.51
CA SER A 37 0.94 -6.29 9.42
C SER A 37 -0.06 -5.16 9.16
N ASP A 38 0.40 -3.90 9.02
CA ASP A 38 -0.50 -2.77 9.31
C ASP A 38 -1.40 -2.33 8.14
N VAL A 39 -1.05 -2.68 6.91
CA VAL A 39 -1.83 -2.27 5.72
C VAL A 39 -3.03 -3.17 5.46
N PHE A 40 -2.98 -4.44 5.90
CA PHE A 40 -3.97 -5.45 5.49
C PHE A 40 -5.01 -5.79 6.56
N GLY A 41 -4.79 -5.33 7.79
CA GLY A 41 -5.63 -5.66 8.94
C GLY A 41 -5.40 -7.06 9.51
N PRO A 42 -6.02 -7.38 10.65
CA PRO A 42 -5.81 -8.64 11.35
C PRO A 42 -6.28 -9.85 10.52
N GLY A 43 -5.45 -10.89 10.45
CA GLY A 43 -5.77 -12.14 9.76
C GLY A 43 -5.34 -12.20 8.30
N VAL A 44 -4.91 -11.08 7.70
CA VAL A 44 -4.34 -11.06 6.36
C VAL A 44 -2.81 -11.00 6.42
N LYS A 45 -2.16 -11.94 5.73
CA LYS A 45 -0.71 -11.95 5.54
C LYS A 45 -0.39 -11.38 4.17
N GLY A 46 0.45 -10.34 4.13
CA GLY A 46 0.99 -9.78 2.90
C GLY A 46 2.47 -10.15 2.72
N PHE A 47 2.83 -10.56 1.51
CA PHE A 47 4.19 -10.84 1.08
C PHE A 47 4.62 -9.80 0.06
N PHE A 48 5.56 -8.95 0.43
CA PHE A 48 6.09 -7.90 -0.43
C PHE A 48 6.86 -8.50 -1.62
N TYR A 49 6.58 -8.00 -2.82
CA TYR A 49 7.26 -8.38 -4.05
C TYR A 49 8.19 -7.27 -4.54
N ARG A 50 7.65 -6.07 -4.80
CA ARG A 50 8.41 -4.91 -5.28
C ARG A 50 7.70 -3.59 -4.97
N CYS A 51 8.48 -2.52 -5.01
CA CYS A 51 8.08 -1.12 -4.95
C CYS A 51 8.53 -0.45 -6.23
N GLU A 52 7.68 0.40 -6.80
CA GLU A 52 8.00 1.25 -7.94
C GLU A 52 7.48 2.66 -7.69
N ARG A 53 8.32 3.66 -7.96
CA ARG A 53 7.91 5.05 -7.89
C ARG A 53 7.29 5.44 -9.23
N VAL A 54 5.96 5.53 -9.28
CA VAL A 54 5.19 5.79 -10.50
C VAL A 54 4.98 7.27 -10.77
N ALA A 55 5.11 8.12 -9.74
CA ALA A 55 5.12 9.57 -9.86
C ALA A 55 6.09 10.19 -8.84
N ARG A 56 6.31 11.51 -8.91
CA ARG A 56 7.20 12.22 -7.96
C ARG A 56 6.82 11.94 -6.50
N ASP A 57 5.53 11.76 -6.25
CA ASP A 57 4.88 11.64 -4.95
C ASP A 57 4.09 10.36 -4.78
N THR A 58 4.17 9.43 -5.72
CA THR A 58 3.37 8.21 -5.69
C THR A 58 4.25 6.99 -5.83
N ASN A 59 4.11 6.06 -4.89
CA ASN A 59 4.70 4.74 -4.96
C ASN A 59 3.60 3.70 -5.13
N THR A 60 3.86 2.70 -5.97
CA THR A 60 3.06 1.48 -6.05
C THR A 60 3.86 0.34 -5.47
N TYR A 61 3.18 -0.51 -4.70
CA TYR A 61 3.73 -1.65 -4.00
C TYR A 61 2.96 -2.90 -4.44
N TRP A 62 3.69 -3.97 -4.75
CA TRP A 62 3.10 -5.24 -5.15
C TRP A 62 3.20 -6.22 -4.01
N PHE A 63 2.06 -6.86 -3.71
CA PHE A 63 1.97 -7.85 -2.67
C PHE A 63 1.26 -9.11 -3.17
N THR A 64 1.71 -10.26 -2.67
CA THR A 64 0.87 -11.46 -2.62
C THR A 64 0.21 -11.49 -1.25
N ILE A 65 -1.12 -11.52 -1.22
CA ILE A 65 -1.89 -11.58 0.03
C ILE A 65 -2.48 -12.98 0.22
N SER A 66 -2.59 -13.40 1.48
CA SER A 66 -3.25 -14.65 1.86
C SER A 66 -4.00 -14.45 3.18
N SER A 67 -5.20 -15.02 3.28
CA SER A 67 -5.96 -15.09 4.54
C SER A 67 -6.62 -16.47 4.63
N ALA A 68 -6.91 -16.90 5.85
CA ALA A 68 -7.77 -18.06 6.11
C ALA A 68 -9.26 -17.74 5.92
N ASP A 69 -9.63 -16.46 5.88
CA ASP A 69 -10.99 -15.97 5.66
C ASP A 69 -11.07 -15.22 4.33
N ARG A 70 -11.90 -15.74 3.41
CA ARG A 70 -12.13 -15.14 2.10
C ARG A 70 -12.77 -13.76 2.20
N GLY A 71 -13.64 -13.54 3.19
CA GLY A 71 -14.32 -12.27 3.40
C GLY A 71 -13.37 -11.13 3.75
N GLN A 72 -12.23 -11.43 4.39
CA GLN A 72 -11.18 -10.44 4.66
C GLN A 72 -10.48 -9.98 3.38
N ILE A 73 -10.21 -10.92 2.46
CA ILE A 73 -9.64 -10.57 1.15
C ILE A 73 -10.65 -9.74 0.38
N GLU A 74 -11.93 -10.14 0.33
CA GLU A 74 -12.98 -9.39 -0.38
C GLU A 74 -13.11 -7.95 0.12
N LYS A 75 -13.08 -7.72 1.44
CA LYS A 75 -13.10 -6.38 2.04
C LYS A 75 -11.85 -5.57 1.69
N LEU A 76 -10.67 -6.17 1.77
CA LEU A 76 -9.42 -5.49 1.41
C LEU A 76 -9.43 -5.05 -0.06
N CYS A 77 -10.02 -5.87 -0.93
CA CYS A 77 -10.14 -5.60 -2.36
C CYS A 77 -11.31 -4.66 -2.73
N ASP A 78 -12.06 -4.12 -1.77
CA ASP A 78 -13.23 -3.28 -2.07
C ASP A 78 -12.76 -1.90 -2.57
N PRO A 79 -13.08 -1.54 -3.83
CA PRO A 79 -12.67 -0.26 -4.40
C PRO A 79 -13.34 0.96 -3.72
N ASN A 80 -14.41 0.74 -2.94
CA ASN A 80 -15.10 1.81 -2.21
C ASN A 80 -14.53 2.04 -0.81
N THR A 81 -13.41 1.38 -0.47
CA THR A 81 -12.75 1.59 0.82
C THR A 81 -12.20 3.02 0.89
N GLU A 82 -12.69 3.80 1.85
CA GLU A 82 -12.11 5.10 2.16
C GLU A 82 -10.87 4.92 3.03
N CYS A 83 -9.73 5.40 2.54
CA CYS A 83 -8.45 5.33 3.23
C CYS A 83 -8.12 6.68 3.87
N PRO A 84 -7.84 6.74 5.18
CA PRO A 84 -7.48 7.98 5.84
C PRO A 84 -6.05 8.42 5.47
N ILE A 85 -5.74 9.69 5.72
CA ILE A 85 -4.35 10.16 5.75
C ILE A 85 -3.66 9.53 6.97
N VAL A 86 -2.52 8.88 6.75
CA VAL A 86 -1.70 8.26 7.81
C VAL A 86 -0.32 8.89 7.83
N TYR A 87 0.18 9.23 9.00
CA TYR A 87 1.56 9.65 9.16
C TYR A 87 2.48 8.43 9.26
N ASP A 88 3.40 8.29 8.30
CA ASP A 88 4.43 7.28 8.29
C ASP A 88 5.68 7.82 9.01
N GLU A 89 5.81 7.48 10.29
CA GLU A 89 6.93 7.93 11.13
C GLU A 89 8.30 7.49 10.59
N GLN A 90 8.35 6.33 9.92
CA GLN A 90 9.60 5.78 9.39
C GLN A 90 10.20 6.66 8.28
N HIS A 91 9.35 7.26 7.46
CA HIS A 91 9.75 8.11 6.35
C HIS A 91 9.39 9.58 6.58
N ASP A 92 8.90 9.96 7.78
CA ASP A 92 8.49 11.32 8.13
C ASP A 92 7.62 11.94 7.01
N THR A 93 6.59 11.22 6.62
CA THR A 93 5.75 11.53 5.45
C THR A 93 4.29 11.23 5.78
N TYR A 94 3.39 12.12 5.40
CA TYR A 94 1.95 11.84 5.42
C TYR A 94 1.58 11.10 4.14
N ARG A 95 0.83 10.01 4.22
CA ARG A 95 0.40 9.25 3.04
C ARG A 95 -1.11 9.09 2.98
N ILE A 96 -1.63 9.11 1.75
CA ILE A 96 -2.97 8.62 1.43
C ILE A 96 -2.77 7.34 0.63
N ASP A 97 -3.32 6.26 1.14
CA ASP A 97 -3.34 4.98 0.47
C ASP A 97 -4.56 4.89 -0.46
N GLU A 98 -4.40 4.28 -1.63
CA GLU A 98 -5.51 3.91 -2.49
C GLU A 98 -6.03 2.51 -2.09
N PRO A 99 -7.31 2.22 -2.40
CA PRO A 99 -7.88 0.88 -2.20
C PRO A 99 -6.98 -0.20 -2.80
N PHE A 100 -6.82 -1.31 -2.07
CA PHE A 100 -5.95 -2.38 -2.51
C PHE A 100 -6.53 -3.05 -3.76
N THR A 101 -5.79 -2.98 -4.86
CA THR A 101 -6.25 -3.52 -6.14
C THR A 101 -5.88 -4.99 -6.23
N CYS A 102 -6.86 -5.87 -6.09
CA CYS A 102 -6.66 -7.30 -6.22
C CYS A 102 -6.74 -7.77 -7.66
N THR A 103 -5.64 -8.32 -8.18
CA THR A 103 -5.65 -9.12 -9.40
C THR A 103 -5.89 -10.58 -9.02
N ARG A 104 -7.13 -11.05 -9.28
CA ARG A 104 -7.43 -12.47 -9.27
C ARG A 104 -6.58 -13.11 -10.37
N LEU A 105 -5.62 -13.97 -10.01
CA LEU A 105 -5.25 -15.04 -10.93
C LEU A 105 -6.55 -15.82 -11.14
N ALA A 106 -6.98 -15.94 -12.40
CA ALA A 106 -8.06 -16.85 -12.74
C ALA A 106 -7.81 -18.18 -12.02
N ALA A 107 -8.81 -18.72 -11.33
CA ALA A 107 -8.74 -20.09 -10.87
C ALA A 107 -8.35 -20.98 -12.06
N PRO A 108 -7.53 -22.02 -11.88
CA PRO A 108 -7.31 -22.98 -12.96
C PRO A 108 -8.69 -23.47 -13.42
N ALA A 109 -8.93 -23.38 -14.73
CA ALA A 109 -10.11 -23.95 -15.36
C ALA A 109 -10.14 -25.47 -15.21
#